data_AF-A0A6N8EK35-F1
#
_entry.id   AF-A0A6N8EK35-F1
#
_cell.length_a   1.000
_cell.length_b   1.000
_cell.length_c   1.000
_cell.angle_alpha   90.00
_cell.angle_beta   90.00
_cell.angle_gamma   90.00
#
_symmetry.space_group_name_H-M   'P 1'
#
loop_
_entity.id
_entity.type
_entity.pdbx_description
1 polymer ?
#
loop_
_entity_poly.entity_id
_entity_poly.type
_entity_poly.pdbx_seq_one_letter_code
_entity_poly.pdbx_strand_id
1 'polypeptide(L)'
;MTHISRASFYAALYAALGLLAIFSSPLTIARADTPIPSALLEEGHYQAILGDCAACHTAPGRPDYSGGLPFELPIGTIYSTNISPDPVHGIGRYSEAEFARAVRLGVRKDGSTLYPAMPYPSYARLSDADIHALYVYFQHGVAPQAVAPPENKIKWPLSMRWPLRVWRWLFAPSIRYAQQRTNGQFTDPTLARGAYLVEGPGHCGACHTPRGIALNEKAQTAQDGPLFLSGGGVVEQWVVPSLRQENRTGLGRWSEQDIVDFLRTGRARPGASFGGMTPVIIHSTYAFTDNDLHAIARYLRTLSPARPEAPWVYDPSTADALRRGDITQPGAQTYLDRCAACHRSDGAGYGTVFPPLAGNPVVMTDNPTSLIHIILAGETMHPLPTAPSAFTMPAFGDALSDKEVAELVSFIRHSWGNHSSSVSEGEVRRLRQHLAHPTTAPTLPKN
;
A
#
# COMPACT_ATOMS: atom_id res chain seq x y z
N MET A 1 28.04 -97.45 -20.27
CA MET A 1 29.22 -96.57 -20.13
C MET A 1 29.51 -95.95 -21.48
N THR A 2 29.35 -94.63 -21.62
CA THR A 2 30.37 -93.70 -22.16
C THR A 2 29.77 -92.30 -22.23
N HIS A 3 30.50 -91.38 -21.61
CA HIS A 3 30.16 -89.98 -21.35
C HIS A 3 30.10 -89.14 -22.63
N ILE A 4 29.04 -88.36 -22.78
CA ILE A 4 29.02 -87.19 -23.67
C ILE A 4 29.57 -86.01 -22.87
N SER A 5 30.70 -85.46 -23.34
CA SER A 5 31.42 -84.37 -22.70
C SER A 5 30.69 -83.02 -22.86
N ARG A 6 30.74 -82.21 -21.80
CA ARG A 6 30.07 -80.91 -21.64
C ARG A 6 30.67 -79.75 -22.49
N ALA A 7 31.25 -80.04 -23.64
CA ALA A 7 32.04 -79.04 -24.39
C ALA A 7 31.26 -78.26 -25.46
N SER A 8 30.04 -78.66 -25.83
CA SER A 8 29.37 -78.10 -27.03
C SER A 8 28.24 -77.10 -26.76
N PHE A 9 28.00 -76.70 -25.51
CA PHE A 9 26.88 -75.78 -25.18
C PHE A 9 27.30 -74.32 -24.93
N TYR A 10 28.60 -74.02 -24.83
CA TYR A 10 29.06 -72.66 -24.50
C TYR A 10 29.52 -71.83 -25.72
N ALA A 11 29.63 -72.42 -26.91
CA ALA A 11 30.10 -71.69 -28.10
C ALA A 11 29.00 -70.85 -28.79
N ALA A 12 27.72 -71.15 -28.57
CA ALA A 12 26.61 -70.44 -29.21
C ALA A 12 26.09 -69.22 -28.42
N LEU A 13 26.48 -69.06 -27.14
CA LEU A 13 25.98 -67.96 -26.30
C LEU A 13 26.84 -66.69 -26.37
N TYR A 14 28.09 -66.78 -26.84
CA TYR A 14 28.99 -65.62 -26.93
C TYR A 14 28.93 -64.86 -28.27
N ALA A 15 28.36 -65.44 -29.33
CA ALA A 15 28.22 -64.78 -30.62
C ALA A 15 26.99 -63.85 -30.72
N ALA A 16 25.99 -64.02 -29.85
CA ALA A 16 24.77 -63.19 -29.83
C ALA A 16 24.87 -61.97 -28.89
N LEU A 17 25.90 -61.89 -28.03
CA LEU A 17 26.11 -60.78 -27.10
C LEU A 17 27.10 -59.72 -27.63
N GLY A 18 27.77 -59.97 -28.76
CA GLY A 18 28.78 -59.06 -29.34
C GLY A 18 28.26 -58.03 -30.33
N LEU A 19 26.97 -58.03 -30.67
CA LEU A 19 26.37 -57.18 -31.72
C LEU A 19 25.28 -56.22 -31.23
N LEU A 20 25.15 -56.05 -29.91
CA LEU A 20 24.22 -55.10 -29.27
C LEU A 20 24.93 -53.94 -28.54
N ALA A 21 26.22 -53.74 -28.81
CA ALA A 21 27.05 -52.68 -28.21
C ALA A 21 27.38 -51.55 -29.21
N ILE A 22 26.42 -51.15 -30.04
CA ILE A 22 26.57 -50.04 -30.99
C ILE A 22 25.63 -48.91 -30.54
N PHE A 23 26.24 -47.88 -29.95
CA PHE A 23 25.70 -46.54 -29.62
C PHE A 23 24.53 -46.46 -28.63
N SER A 24 24.78 -46.84 -27.37
CA SER A 24 24.10 -46.19 -26.23
C SER A 24 24.89 -44.93 -25.84
N SER A 25 24.89 -43.90 -26.71
CA SER A 25 25.30 -42.57 -26.27
C SER A 25 24.31 -42.14 -25.21
N PRO A 26 24.73 -41.77 -23.98
CA PRO A 26 23.82 -41.11 -23.08
C PRO A 26 23.40 -39.83 -23.81
N LEU A 27 22.12 -39.74 -24.15
CA LEU A 27 21.49 -38.45 -24.36
C LEU A 27 21.59 -37.74 -23.01
N THR A 28 22.72 -37.07 -22.77
CA THR A 28 22.71 -35.84 -21.99
C THR A 28 21.72 -34.95 -22.71
N ILE A 29 20.45 -35.03 -22.30
CA ILE A 29 19.55 -33.90 -22.39
C ILE A 29 20.25 -32.87 -21.52
N ALA A 30 21.14 -32.09 -22.14
CA ALA A 30 21.48 -30.79 -21.64
C ALA A 30 20.13 -30.14 -21.42
N ARG A 31 19.74 -30.01 -20.15
CA ARG A 31 18.66 -29.11 -19.78
C ARG A 31 19.21 -27.77 -20.27
N ALA A 32 18.76 -27.35 -21.45
CA ALA A 32 19.03 -26.00 -21.88
C ALA A 32 18.47 -25.16 -20.74
N ASP A 33 19.36 -24.50 -20.00
CA ASP A 33 18.97 -23.40 -19.13
C ASP A 33 18.43 -22.35 -20.09
N THR A 34 17.17 -22.50 -20.47
CA THR A 34 16.47 -21.51 -21.28
C THR A 34 16.56 -20.24 -20.47
N PRO A 35 17.25 -19.19 -20.96
CA PRO A 35 17.41 -17.97 -20.21
C PRO A 35 16.02 -17.46 -19.84
N ILE A 36 15.84 -17.06 -18.58
CA ILE A 36 14.58 -16.49 -18.13
C ILE A 36 14.31 -15.27 -19.02
N PRO A 37 13.16 -15.21 -19.72
CA PRO A 37 12.85 -14.08 -20.58
C PRO A 37 12.91 -12.77 -19.80
N SER A 38 13.63 -11.76 -20.30
CA SER A 38 13.71 -10.44 -19.64
C SER A 38 12.34 -9.84 -19.38
N ALA A 39 11.41 -9.98 -20.34
CA ALA A 39 10.04 -9.52 -20.21
C ALA A 39 9.30 -10.12 -19.00
N LEU A 40 9.62 -11.36 -18.61
CA LEU A 40 9.01 -12.00 -17.44
C LEU A 40 9.57 -11.44 -16.13
N LEU A 41 10.87 -11.11 -16.10
CA LEU A 41 11.49 -10.43 -14.96
C LEU A 41 10.96 -9.00 -14.81
N GLU A 42 10.80 -8.28 -15.92
CA GLU A 42 10.22 -6.93 -15.96
C GLU A 42 8.75 -6.94 -15.50
N GLU A 43 7.94 -7.89 -15.98
CA GLU A 43 6.56 -8.06 -15.52
C GLU A 43 6.52 -8.38 -14.01
N GLY A 44 7.37 -9.30 -13.53
CA GLY A 44 7.43 -9.63 -12.12
C GLY A 44 7.86 -8.46 -11.24
N HIS A 45 8.81 -7.65 -11.72
CA HIS A 45 9.20 -6.40 -11.07
C HIS A 45 8.02 -5.42 -11.01
N TYR A 46 7.30 -5.25 -12.13
CA TYR A 46 6.14 -4.37 -12.19
C TYR A 46 5.02 -4.84 -11.25
N GLN A 47 4.77 -6.15 -11.14
CA GLN A 47 3.80 -6.69 -10.19
C GLN A 47 4.24 -6.46 -8.72
N ALA A 48 5.54 -6.48 -8.43
CA ALA A 48 6.06 -6.16 -7.10
C ALA A 48 5.86 -4.67 -6.76
N ILE A 49 5.96 -3.79 -7.77
CA ILE A 49 5.60 -2.36 -7.68
C ILE A 49 4.09 -2.21 -7.47
N LEU A 50 3.24 -2.85 -8.29
CA LEU A 50 1.78 -2.81 -8.15
C LEU A 50 1.32 -3.29 -6.76
N GLY A 51 1.99 -4.31 -6.22
CA GLY A 51 1.74 -4.88 -4.90
C GLY A 51 2.31 -4.09 -3.72
N ASP A 52 3.05 -3.00 -3.97
CA ASP A 52 3.78 -2.21 -2.96
C ASP A 52 4.72 -3.05 -2.06
N CYS A 53 5.36 -4.07 -2.65
CA CYS A 53 6.15 -5.03 -1.89
C CYS A 53 7.34 -4.36 -1.17
N ALA A 54 7.97 -3.37 -1.82
CA ALA A 54 9.13 -2.66 -1.29
C ALA A 54 8.79 -1.78 -0.09
N ALA A 55 7.64 -1.09 -0.08
CA ALA A 55 7.25 -0.23 1.05
C ALA A 55 7.16 -0.99 2.37
N CYS A 56 6.75 -2.26 2.33
CA CYS A 56 6.65 -3.09 3.53
C CYS A 56 7.92 -3.90 3.80
N HIS A 57 8.56 -4.44 2.76
CA HIS A 57 9.68 -5.38 2.91
C HIS A 57 11.07 -4.76 2.80
N THR A 58 11.18 -3.43 2.74
CA THR A 58 12.45 -2.71 2.80
C THR A 58 12.42 -1.69 3.94
N ALA A 59 13.21 -1.93 4.99
CA ALA A 59 13.36 -0.94 6.06
C ALA A 59 14.35 0.18 5.65
N PRO A 60 14.16 1.43 6.13
CA PRO A 60 15.07 2.53 5.84
C PRO A 60 16.54 2.18 6.14
N GLY A 61 17.42 2.45 5.16
CA GLY A 61 18.85 2.16 5.27
C GLY A 61 19.25 0.67 5.21
N ARG A 62 18.31 -0.24 4.95
CA ARG A 62 18.57 -1.68 4.72
C ARG A 62 18.55 -2.01 3.23
N PRO A 63 19.18 -3.13 2.80
CA PRO A 63 19.04 -3.61 1.43
C PRO A 63 17.59 -3.91 1.06
N ASP A 64 17.27 -3.80 -0.23
CA ASP A 64 15.91 -4.04 -0.72
C ASP A 64 15.41 -5.44 -0.36
N TYR A 65 14.13 -5.51 0.02
CA TYR A 65 13.41 -6.74 0.34
C TYR A 65 14.00 -7.56 1.51
N SER A 66 14.93 -6.99 2.28
CA SER A 66 15.56 -7.64 3.44
C SER A 66 14.68 -7.67 4.71
N GLY A 67 13.51 -7.03 4.68
CA GLY A 67 12.56 -6.97 5.79
C GLY A 67 12.99 -6.05 6.93
N GLY A 68 12.32 -6.22 8.08
CA GLY A 68 12.66 -5.53 9.32
C GLY A 68 11.98 -4.19 9.55
N LEU A 69 11.01 -3.81 8.71
CA LEU A 69 10.19 -2.61 8.94
C LEU A 69 9.23 -2.87 10.12
N PRO A 70 9.24 -2.03 11.18
CA PRO A 70 8.31 -2.16 12.28
C PRO A 70 6.91 -1.66 11.90
N PHE A 71 5.89 -2.43 12.26
CA PHE A 71 4.50 -1.98 12.30
C PHE A 71 4.03 -2.01 13.76
N GLU A 72 3.74 -0.83 14.29
CA GLU A 72 3.29 -0.67 15.66
C GLU A 72 1.79 -0.88 15.76
N LEU A 73 1.39 -1.95 16.45
CA LEU A 73 -0.01 -2.27 16.71
C LEU A 73 -0.28 -2.13 18.22
N PRO A 74 -1.55 -1.91 18.63
CA PRO A 74 -1.92 -1.89 20.06
C PRO A 74 -1.54 -3.17 20.82
N ILE A 75 -1.35 -4.27 20.09
CA ILE A 75 -1.01 -5.60 20.64
C ILE A 75 0.51 -5.88 20.67
N GLY A 76 1.34 -4.93 20.22
CA GLY A 76 2.79 -5.06 20.08
C GLY A 76 3.28 -4.78 18.67
N THR A 77 4.60 -4.81 18.49
CA THR A 77 5.23 -4.54 17.18
C THR A 77 5.40 -5.83 16.38
N ILE A 78 5.02 -5.80 15.10
CA ILE A 78 5.42 -6.83 14.13
C ILE A 78 6.47 -6.27 13.20
N TYR A 79 7.34 -7.12 12.69
CA TYR A 79 8.37 -6.74 11.71
C TYR A 79 8.12 -7.44 10.38
N SER A 80 8.33 -6.73 9.27
CA SER A 80 8.27 -7.35 7.94
C SER A 80 9.35 -8.43 7.78
N THR A 81 9.01 -9.46 7.01
CA THR A 81 9.93 -10.56 6.72
C THR A 81 10.89 -10.21 5.59
N ASN A 82 12.04 -10.87 5.55
CA ASN A 82 12.90 -10.86 4.37
C ASN A 82 12.23 -11.70 3.25
N ILE A 83 12.06 -11.11 2.07
CA ILE A 83 11.47 -11.77 0.88
C ILE A 83 12.45 -11.84 -0.29
N SER A 84 13.74 -11.59 -0.06
CA SER A 84 14.80 -11.88 -1.02
C SER A 84 14.96 -13.40 -1.23
N PRO A 85 15.66 -13.84 -2.29
CA PRO A 85 15.91 -15.27 -2.52
C PRO A 85 17.00 -15.86 -1.61
N ASP A 86 17.32 -15.22 -0.49
CA ASP A 86 18.20 -15.82 0.51
C ASP A 86 17.61 -17.14 1.03
N PRO A 87 18.39 -18.24 1.06
CA PRO A 87 17.87 -19.57 1.39
C PRO A 87 17.70 -19.82 2.89
N VAL A 88 18.16 -18.91 3.77
CA VAL A 88 18.12 -19.09 5.23
C VAL A 88 17.11 -18.16 5.88
N HIS A 89 17.15 -16.88 5.54
CA HIS A 89 16.34 -15.81 6.10
C HIS A 89 15.23 -15.34 5.16
N GLY A 90 15.39 -15.55 3.85
CA GLY A 90 14.45 -15.14 2.82
C GLY A 90 13.53 -16.27 2.31
N ILE A 91 13.03 -16.10 1.09
CA ILE A 91 12.14 -17.05 0.41
C ILE A 91 12.88 -17.96 -0.59
N GLY A 92 14.21 -18.00 -0.59
CA GLY A 92 14.99 -18.77 -1.58
C GLY A 92 14.69 -20.27 -1.63
N ARG A 93 14.12 -20.83 -0.56
CA ARG A 93 13.68 -22.24 -0.51
C ARG A 93 12.19 -22.45 -0.77
N TYR A 94 11.42 -21.41 -1.08
CA TYR A 94 10.01 -21.56 -1.41
C TYR A 94 9.88 -22.12 -2.82
N SER A 95 9.05 -23.14 -3.00
CA SER A 95 8.49 -23.44 -4.32
C SER A 95 7.48 -22.37 -4.74
N GLU A 96 7.20 -22.27 -6.04
CA GLU A 96 6.18 -21.36 -6.56
C GLU A 96 4.80 -21.59 -5.91
N ALA A 97 4.42 -22.86 -5.70
CA ALA A 97 3.18 -23.19 -5.02
C ALA A 97 3.16 -22.72 -3.55
N GLU A 98 4.28 -22.82 -2.83
CA GLU A 98 4.40 -22.29 -1.47
C GLU A 98 4.34 -20.77 -1.44
N PHE A 99 5.01 -20.10 -2.40
CA PHE A 99 4.96 -18.65 -2.57
C PHE A 99 3.52 -18.18 -2.87
N ALA A 100 2.84 -18.81 -3.82
CA ALA A 100 1.46 -18.51 -4.16
C ALA A 100 0.52 -18.65 -2.96
N ARG A 101 0.69 -19.69 -2.13
CA ARG A 101 -0.08 -19.87 -0.89
C ARG A 101 0.24 -18.80 0.15
N ALA A 102 1.49 -18.36 0.26
CA ALA A 102 1.86 -17.29 1.19
C ALA A 102 1.23 -15.96 0.79
N VAL A 103 1.35 -15.59 -0.48
CA VAL A 103 0.86 -14.32 -1.02
C VAL A 103 -0.66 -14.27 -1.07
N ARG A 104 -1.32 -15.30 -1.62
CA ARG A 104 -2.77 -15.29 -1.89
C ARG A 104 -3.63 -15.82 -0.74
N LEU A 105 -3.07 -16.63 0.15
CA LEU A 105 -3.82 -17.29 1.24
C LEU A 105 -3.22 -17.01 2.62
N GLY A 106 -2.14 -16.24 2.73
CA GLY A 106 -1.52 -15.96 4.01
C GLY A 106 -0.98 -17.22 4.71
N VAL A 107 -0.63 -18.28 3.99
CA VAL A 107 -0.09 -19.53 4.55
C VAL A 107 1.42 -19.57 4.32
N ARG A 108 2.22 -19.51 5.39
CA ARG A 108 3.68 -19.64 5.30
C ARG A 108 4.08 -21.06 4.86
N LYS A 109 5.34 -21.22 4.47
CA LYS A 109 5.91 -22.54 4.14
C LYS A 109 5.78 -23.56 5.26
N ASP A 110 5.91 -23.13 6.52
CA ASP A 110 5.72 -23.97 7.72
C ASP A 110 4.23 -24.29 8.05
N GLY A 111 3.28 -23.81 7.24
CA GLY A 111 1.85 -23.99 7.43
C GLY A 111 1.20 -23.00 8.40
N SER A 112 1.98 -22.15 9.07
CA SER A 112 1.44 -21.12 9.96
C SER A 112 0.79 -19.97 9.18
N THR A 113 -0.17 -19.28 9.82
CA THR A 113 -0.87 -18.15 9.21
C THR A 113 -0.08 -16.85 9.39
N LEU A 114 0.05 -16.09 8.31
CA LEU A 114 0.56 -14.72 8.32
C LEU A 114 -0.38 -13.80 9.10
N TYR A 115 0.17 -12.74 9.70
CA TYR A 115 -0.67 -11.69 10.25
C TYR A 115 -1.40 -10.99 9.10
N PRO A 116 -2.67 -10.57 9.28
CA PRO A 116 -3.44 -9.85 8.26
C PRO A 116 -2.95 -8.42 8.02
N ALA A 117 -1.77 -8.05 8.53
CA ALA A 117 -1.00 -6.91 8.06
C ALA A 117 -0.46 -7.13 6.63
N MET A 118 -0.17 -8.37 6.25
CA MET A 118 0.03 -8.73 4.84
C MET A 118 -1.36 -8.76 4.17
N PRO A 119 -1.61 -8.00 3.09
CA PRO A 119 -2.95 -7.87 2.48
C PRO A 119 -3.29 -9.06 1.56
N TYR A 120 -3.06 -10.29 2.06
CA TYR A 120 -3.41 -11.51 1.33
C TYR A 120 -4.90 -11.64 0.96
N PRO A 121 -5.89 -11.06 1.70
CA PRO A 121 -7.27 -11.05 1.22
C PRO A 121 -7.45 -10.28 -0.09
N SER A 122 -6.70 -9.21 -0.31
CA SER A 122 -6.67 -8.45 -1.57
C SER A 122 -5.94 -9.25 -2.65
N TYR A 123 -4.73 -9.75 -2.33
CA TYR A 123 -3.89 -10.52 -3.26
C TYR A 123 -4.49 -11.85 -3.69
N ALA A 124 -5.53 -12.38 -3.02
CA ALA A 124 -6.29 -13.53 -3.51
C ALA A 124 -6.83 -13.35 -4.95
N ARG A 125 -6.90 -12.12 -5.45
CA ARG A 125 -7.30 -11.76 -6.83
C ARG A 125 -6.18 -11.91 -7.86
N LEU A 126 -4.91 -11.93 -7.45
CA LEU A 126 -3.77 -12.05 -8.37
C LEU A 126 -3.92 -13.29 -9.25
N SER A 127 -3.70 -13.12 -10.56
CA SER A 127 -3.76 -14.24 -11.49
C SER A 127 -2.59 -15.20 -11.29
N ASP A 128 -2.69 -16.39 -11.86
CA ASP A 128 -1.57 -17.34 -11.84
C ASP A 128 -0.36 -16.79 -12.62
N ALA A 129 -0.59 -16.04 -13.69
CA ALA A 129 0.46 -15.41 -14.47
C ALA A 129 1.19 -14.32 -13.66
N ASP A 130 0.45 -13.46 -12.95
CA ASP A 130 1.06 -12.41 -12.12
C ASP A 130 1.88 -13.01 -10.97
N ILE A 131 1.39 -14.10 -10.36
CA ILE A 131 2.09 -14.80 -9.27
C ILE A 131 3.33 -15.53 -9.78
N HIS A 132 3.26 -16.10 -10.97
CA HIS A 132 4.42 -16.68 -11.64
C HIS A 132 5.49 -15.63 -11.91
N ALA A 133 5.11 -14.49 -12.50
CA ALA A 133 6.02 -13.38 -12.77
C ALA A 133 6.65 -12.86 -11.47
N LEU A 134 5.87 -12.60 -10.43
CA LEU A 134 6.35 -12.23 -9.09
C LEU A 134 7.35 -13.23 -8.54
N TYR A 135 7.03 -14.53 -8.58
CA TYR A 135 7.91 -15.58 -8.09
C TYR A 135 9.24 -15.59 -8.83
N VAL A 136 9.20 -15.51 -10.17
CA VAL A 136 10.40 -15.46 -11.01
C VAL A 136 11.24 -14.23 -10.71
N TYR A 137 10.62 -13.05 -10.57
CA TYR A 137 11.33 -11.82 -10.19
C TYR A 137 12.00 -11.94 -8.82
N PHE A 138 11.31 -12.42 -7.79
CA PHE A 138 11.96 -12.57 -6.48
C PHE A 138 13.04 -13.64 -6.46
N GLN A 139 12.90 -14.74 -7.21
CA GLN A 139 13.91 -15.80 -7.24
C GLN A 139 15.14 -15.46 -8.08
N HIS A 140 14.98 -14.62 -9.11
CA HIS A 140 16.02 -14.43 -10.13
C HIS A 140 16.35 -12.97 -10.45
N GLY A 141 15.45 -12.03 -10.19
CA GLY A 141 15.64 -10.59 -10.38
C GLY A 141 16.09 -9.85 -9.13
N VAL A 142 15.84 -10.39 -7.93
CA VAL A 142 16.23 -9.78 -6.65
C VAL A 142 17.55 -10.37 -6.14
N ALA A 143 18.44 -9.52 -5.64
CA ALA A 143 19.66 -9.97 -5.00
C ALA A 143 19.38 -10.65 -3.64
N PRO A 144 19.97 -11.84 -3.36
CA PRO A 144 19.83 -12.49 -2.05
C PRO A 144 20.34 -11.59 -0.92
N GLN A 145 19.56 -11.43 0.13
CA GLN A 145 19.93 -10.66 1.32
C GLN A 145 20.04 -11.57 2.53
N ALA A 146 21.25 -11.85 3.01
CA ALA A 146 21.50 -12.66 4.20
C ALA A 146 21.24 -11.86 5.50
N VAL A 147 20.02 -11.36 5.66
CA VAL A 147 19.60 -10.50 6.77
C VAL A 147 18.45 -11.17 7.52
N ALA A 148 18.65 -11.43 8.82
CA ALA A 148 17.59 -11.87 9.71
C ALA A 148 16.78 -10.64 10.18
N PRO A 149 15.48 -10.53 9.85
CA PRO A 149 14.63 -9.48 10.40
C PRO A 149 14.42 -9.71 11.92
N PRO A 150 14.19 -8.65 12.71
CA PRO A 150 13.88 -8.78 14.13
C PRO A 150 12.65 -9.65 14.40
N GLU A 151 12.61 -10.30 15.56
CA GLU A 151 11.43 -11.06 15.99
C GLU A 151 10.28 -10.13 16.38
N ASN A 152 9.04 -10.60 16.14
CA ASN A 152 7.84 -9.88 16.54
C ASN A 152 7.77 -9.72 18.06
N LYS A 153 7.40 -8.52 18.52
CA LYS A 153 7.25 -8.16 19.93
C LYS A 153 5.78 -8.18 20.36
N ILE A 154 5.03 -9.18 19.92
CA ILE A 154 3.67 -9.45 20.42
C ILE A 154 3.79 -10.35 21.64
N LYS A 155 3.21 -9.93 22.77
CA LYS A 155 3.26 -10.70 24.02
C LYS A 155 2.24 -11.84 23.98
N TRP A 156 2.59 -12.95 24.65
CA TRP A 156 1.64 -14.02 24.92
C TRP A 156 0.44 -13.48 25.73
N PRO A 157 -0.81 -13.88 25.47
CA PRO A 157 -1.25 -14.94 24.54
C PRO A 157 -1.53 -14.48 23.10
N LEU A 158 -1.44 -13.18 22.80
CA LEU A 158 -1.79 -12.62 21.49
C LEU A 158 -0.81 -13.03 20.36
N SER A 159 0.36 -13.56 20.71
CA SER A 159 1.33 -14.09 19.76
C SER A 159 0.97 -15.47 19.20
N MET A 160 -0.05 -16.15 19.74
CA MET A 160 -0.51 -17.44 19.23
C MET A 160 -0.95 -17.35 17.77
N ARG A 161 -0.50 -18.27 16.92
CA ARG A 161 -0.83 -18.29 15.49
C ARG A 161 -2.13 -19.01 15.15
N TRP A 162 -2.63 -19.89 16.02
CA TRP A 162 -3.83 -20.66 15.74
C TRP A 162 -5.12 -19.81 15.63
N PRO A 163 -5.34 -18.73 16.42
CA PRO A 163 -6.53 -17.88 16.25
C PRO A 163 -6.56 -17.20 14.89
N LEU A 164 -5.39 -16.89 14.31
CA LEU A 164 -5.30 -16.32 12.97
C LEU A 164 -5.76 -17.29 11.88
N ARG A 165 -5.70 -18.62 12.12
CA ARG A 165 -6.28 -19.61 11.20
C ARG A 165 -7.80 -19.47 11.14
N VAL A 166 -8.44 -19.27 12.29
CA VAL A 166 -9.89 -19.03 12.39
C VAL A 166 -10.25 -17.69 11.76
N TRP A 167 -9.50 -16.63 12.08
CA TRP A 167 -9.67 -15.32 11.48
C TRP A 167 -9.61 -15.38 9.95
N ARG A 168 -8.58 -16.02 9.40
CA ARG A 168 -8.44 -16.20 7.95
C ARG A 168 -9.62 -16.95 7.36
N TRP A 169 -10.05 -18.04 7.98
CA TRP A 169 -11.18 -18.82 7.48
C TRP A 169 -12.49 -18.00 7.43
N LEU A 170 -12.69 -17.09 8.38
CA LEU A 170 -13.88 -16.23 8.42
C LEU A 170 -13.82 -15.05 7.43
N PHE A 171 -12.65 -14.44 7.25
CA PHE A 171 -12.55 -13.11 6.62
C PHE A 171 -11.75 -13.07 5.32
N ALA A 172 -10.96 -14.10 4.99
CA ALA A 172 -10.20 -14.14 3.75
C ALA A 172 -10.99 -14.90 2.67
N PRO A 173 -11.19 -14.31 1.48
CA PRO A 173 -11.90 -14.98 0.41
C PRO A 173 -11.06 -16.15 -0.14
N SER A 174 -11.73 -17.12 -0.75
CA SER A 174 -11.03 -18.08 -1.62
C SER A 174 -10.55 -17.38 -2.89
N ILE A 175 -9.44 -17.85 -3.49
CA ILE A 175 -8.88 -17.30 -4.73
C ILE A 175 -9.95 -17.24 -5.83
N ARG A 176 -10.66 -18.35 -6.06
CA ARG A 176 -11.72 -18.43 -7.07
C ARG A 176 -12.82 -17.40 -6.83
N TYR A 177 -13.28 -17.26 -5.58
CA TYR A 177 -14.32 -16.29 -5.24
C TYR A 177 -13.85 -14.85 -5.49
N ALA A 178 -12.64 -14.51 -5.02
CA ALA A 178 -12.09 -13.17 -5.18
C ALA A 178 -11.91 -12.80 -6.67
N GLN A 179 -11.30 -13.68 -7.47
CA GLN A 179 -11.11 -13.49 -8.90
C GLN A 179 -12.44 -13.35 -9.66
N GLN A 180 -13.45 -14.16 -9.35
CA GLN A 180 -14.76 -14.09 -9.99
C GLN A 180 -15.48 -12.77 -9.69
N ARG A 181 -15.37 -12.27 -8.45
CA ARG A 181 -15.99 -11.01 -8.02
C ARG A 181 -15.40 -9.80 -8.72
N THR A 182 -14.08 -9.76 -8.87
CA THR A 182 -13.38 -8.62 -9.47
C THR A 182 -13.38 -8.67 -11.00
N ASN A 183 -13.01 -9.80 -11.61
CA ASN A 183 -12.85 -9.88 -13.07
C ASN A 183 -14.18 -9.94 -13.84
N GLY A 184 -15.27 -10.34 -13.17
CA GLY A 184 -16.60 -10.43 -13.79
C GLY A 184 -17.42 -9.15 -13.72
N GLN A 185 -16.91 -8.08 -13.10
CA GLN A 185 -17.72 -6.92 -12.75
C GLN A 185 -17.97 -5.96 -13.93
N PHE A 186 -16.97 -5.75 -14.79
CA PHE A 186 -17.02 -4.74 -15.84
C PHE A 186 -16.76 -5.36 -17.21
N THR A 187 -17.56 -4.95 -18.19
CA THR A 187 -17.35 -5.29 -19.60
C THR A 187 -16.34 -4.36 -20.27
N ASP A 188 -16.20 -3.13 -19.77
CA ASP A 188 -15.16 -2.19 -20.21
C ASP A 188 -13.79 -2.66 -19.69
N PRO A 189 -12.80 -2.92 -20.57
CA PRO A 189 -11.49 -3.44 -20.17
C PRO A 189 -10.71 -2.49 -19.25
N THR A 190 -10.88 -1.18 -19.41
CA THR A 190 -10.18 -0.18 -18.58
C THR A 190 -10.75 -0.19 -17.17
N LEU A 191 -12.07 -0.25 -17.03
CA LEU A 191 -12.72 -0.36 -15.71
C LEU A 191 -12.42 -1.71 -15.04
N ALA A 192 -12.40 -2.81 -15.81
CA ALA A 192 -12.01 -4.12 -15.30
C ALA A 192 -10.57 -4.12 -14.78
N ARG A 193 -9.64 -3.49 -15.51
CA ARG A 193 -8.25 -3.31 -15.07
C ARG A 193 -8.16 -2.43 -13.82
N GLY A 194 -8.91 -1.34 -13.76
CA GLY A 194 -8.96 -0.45 -12.59
C GLY A 194 -9.46 -1.17 -11.35
N ALA A 195 -10.54 -1.95 -11.49
CA ALA A 195 -11.08 -2.78 -10.41
C ALA A 195 -10.07 -3.81 -9.94
N TYR A 196 -9.40 -4.50 -10.87
CA TYR A 196 -8.32 -5.43 -10.58
C TYR A 196 -7.24 -4.78 -9.73
N LEU A 197 -6.71 -3.64 -10.17
CA LEU A 197 -5.63 -2.93 -9.49
C LEU A 197 -6.06 -2.44 -8.09
N VAL A 198 -7.23 -1.84 -7.96
CA VAL A 198 -7.70 -1.24 -6.70
C VAL A 198 -8.12 -2.29 -5.66
N GLU A 199 -8.82 -3.35 -6.09
CA GLU A 199 -9.32 -4.41 -5.20
C GLU A 199 -8.27 -5.50 -4.92
N GLY A 200 -7.26 -5.64 -5.81
CA GLY A 200 -6.24 -6.67 -5.80
C GLY A 200 -4.85 -6.15 -5.40
N PRO A 201 -3.86 -6.09 -6.31
CA PRO A 201 -2.47 -5.75 -5.99
C PRO A 201 -2.31 -4.39 -5.29
N GLY A 202 -3.02 -3.35 -5.73
CA GLY A 202 -2.94 -2.03 -5.11
C GLY A 202 -3.61 -1.93 -3.74
N HIS A 203 -4.38 -2.97 -3.33
CA HIS A 203 -4.93 -3.19 -1.99
C HIS A 203 -5.50 -1.95 -1.30
N CYS A 204 -6.12 -1.03 -2.07
CA CYS A 204 -6.53 0.28 -1.56
C CYS A 204 -7.56 0.15 -0.42
N GLY A 205 -8.38 -0.91 -0.47
CA GLY A 205 -9.35 -1.27 0.57
C GLY A 205 -8.72 -1.53 1.93
N ALA A 206 -7.45 -1.97 1.98
CA ALA A 206 -6.78 -2.25 3.24
C ALA A 206 -6.68 -1.02 4.14
N CYS A 207 -6.59 0.18 3.56
CA CYS A 207 -6.59 1.43 4.31
C CYS A 207 -7.92 2.16 4.20
N HIS A 208 -8.51 2.23 3.00
CA HIS A 208 -9.64 3.12 2.71
C HIS A 208 -11.02 2.51 2.98
N THR A 209 -11.10 1.28 3.50
CA THR A 209 -12.37 0.66 3.93
C THR A 209 -12.45 0.61 5.47
N PRO A 210 -13.62 0.90 6.08
CA PRO A 210 -13.80 0.74 7.51
C PRO A 210 -13.53 -0.70 7.98
N ARG A 211 -12.94 -0.83 9.16
CA ARG A 211 -12.63 -2.13 9.78
C ARG A 211 -13.73 -2.58 10.75
N GLY A 212 -13.96 -3.89 10.82
CA GLY A 212 -14.85 -4.52 11.80
C GLY A 212 -14.17 -4.72 13.16
N ILE A 213 -14.90 -5.28 14.13
CA ILE A 213 -14.37 -5.57 15.48
C ILE A 213 -13.16 -6.51 15.47
N ALA A 214 -13.05 -7.37 14.45
CA ALA A 214 -11.94 -8.30 14.26
C ALA A 214 -10.81 -7.69 13.41
N LEU A 215 -10.82 -6.38 13.15
CA LEU A 215 -9.89 -5.69 12.25
C LEU A 215 -9.92 -6.18 10.78
N ASN A 216 -10.98 -6.89 10.37
CA ASN A 216 -11.24 -7.22 8.97
C ASN A 216 -11.83 -6.03 8.21
N GLU A 217 -11.58 -5.93 6.91
CA GLU A 217 -12.34 -5.02 6.04
C GLU A 217 -13.82 -5.39 6.07
N LYS A 218 -14.69 -4.39 6.25
CA LYS A 218 -16.15 -4.61 6.22
C LYS A 218 -16.70 -4.86 4.81
N ALA A 219 -15.93 -4.51 3.78
CA ALA A 219 -16.24 -4.71 2.37
C ALA A 219 -14.92 -4.80 1.58
N GLN A 220 -14.80 -5.74 0.64
CA GLN A 220 -13.56 -5.97 -0.11
C GLN A 220 -13.68 -5.60 -1.60
N THR A 221 -14.90 -5.41 -2.10
CA THR A 221 -15.15 -4.95 -3.48
C THR A 221 -16.30 -3.94 -3.53
N ALA A 222 -16.42 -3.23 -4.64
CA ALA A 222 -17.52 -2.28 -4.85
C ALA A 222 -18.92 -2.93 -4.76
N GLN A 223 -19.03 -4.24 -5.00
CA GLN A 223 -20.29 -4.97 -4.95
C GLN A 223 -20.62 -5.49 -3.54
N ASP A 224 -19.71 -5.36 -2.57
CA ASP A 224 -20.01 -5.62 -1.14
C ASP A 224 -20.78 -4.45 -0.50
N GLY A 225 -20.91 -3.33 -1.21
CA GLY A 225 -21.74 -2.19 -0.84
C GLY A 225 -20.97 -0.88 -0.64
N PRO A 226 -21.64 0.15 -0.13
CA PRO A 226 -21.09 1.50 -0.07
C PRO A 226 -19.91 1.65 0.90
N LEU A 227 -19.69 0.71 1.83
CA LEU A 227 -18.57 0.77 2.77
C LEU A 227 -17.20 0.53 2.11
N PHE A 228 -17.15 -0.13 0.95
CA PHE A 228 -15.89 -0.29 0.23
C PHE A 228 -15.34 1.07 -0.17
N LEU A 229 -14.11 1.36 0.26
CA LEU A 229 -13.41 2.63 0.02
C LEU A 229 -14.07 3.90 0.60
N SER A 230 -14.99 3.77 1.56
CA SER A 230 -15.71 4.91 2.16
C SER A 230 -14.92 5.68 3.22
N GLY A 231 -13.61 5.46 3.31
CA GLY A 231 -12.74 5.98 4.35
C GLY A 231 -12.40 4.93 5.40
N GLY A 232 -11.23 5.07 6.00
CA GLY A 232 -10.72 4.17 7.02
C GLY A 232 -10.79 4.76 8.43
N GLY A 233 -10.38 3.94 9.41
CA GLY A 233 -10.10 4.43 10.75
C GLY A 233 -8.82 5.27 10.82
N VAL A 234 -8.43 5.62 12.03
CA VAL A 234 -7.11 6.24 12.28
C VAL A 234 -6.04 5.15 12.22
N VAL A 235 -5.05 5.31 11.33
CA VAL A 235 -3.87 4.45 11.21
C VAL A 235 -2.65 5.31 11.46
N GLU A 236 -1.81 4.96 12.45
CA GLU A 236 -0.60 5.73 12.80
C GLU A 236 -0.87 7.24 13.01
N GLN A 237 -2.02 7.57 13.62
CA GLN A 237 -2.48 8.96 13.81
C GLN A 237 -2.77 9.72 12.51
N TRP A 238 -3.20 8.99 11.47
CA TRP A 238 -3.71 9.54 10.22
C TRP A 238 -5.13 9.04 9.96
N VAL A 239 -6.06 9.97 9.74
CA VAL A 239 -7.41 9.65 9.26
C VAL A 239 -7.31 9.32 7.77
N VAL A 240 -7.77 8.13 7.40
CA VAL A 240 -7.76 7.69 6.00
C VAL A 240 -9.03 8.19 5.30
N PRO A 241 -8.92 9.07 4.28
CA PRO A 241 -10.08 9.69 3.64
C PRO A 241 -10.87 8.71 2.76
N SER A 242 -12.10 9.08 2.39
CA SER A 242 -12.89 8.32 1.42
C SER A 242 -12.31 8.46 0.01
N LEU A 243 -12.27 7.37 -0.76
CA LEU A 243 -11.95 7.40 -2.20
C LEU A 243 -13.21 7.39 -3.08
N ARG A 244 -14.38 7.61 -2.47
CA ARG A 244 -15.66 7.62 -3.17
C ARG A 244 -16.06 9.04 -3.54
N GLN A 245 -17.16 9.18 -4.27
CA GLN A 245 -17.59 10.46 -4.85
C GLN A 245 -18.25 11.42 -3.84
N GLU A 246 -18.03 11.28 -2.52
CA GLU A 246 -18.52 12.28 -1.56
C GLU A 246 -18.04 13.67 -1.96
N ASN A 247 -18.96 14.66 -1.92
CA ASN A 247 -18.61 15.99 -2.38
C ASN A 247 -17.55 16.60 -1.48
N ARG A 248 -17.74 16.62 -0.15
CA ARG A 248 -16.87 17.32 0.80
C ARG A 248 -15.64 16.49 1.13
N THR A 249 -15.82 15.26 1.59
CA THR A 249 -14.73 14.47 2.19
C THR A 249 -14.16 13.36 1.30
N GLY A 250 -14.59 13.29 0.04
CA GLY A 250 -14.13 12.28 -0.93
C GLY A 250 -13.60 12.89 -2.23
N LEU A 251 -13.59 12.07 -3.28
CA LEU A 251 -13.13 12.40 -4.62
C LEU A 251 -14.19 13.06 -5.51
N GLY A 252 -15.37 13.42 -4.98
CA GLY A 252 -16.48 13.95 -5.79
C GLY A 252 -16.18 15.27 -6.51
N ARG A 253 -15.15 16.00 -6.08
CA ARG A 253 -14.65 17.23 -6.75
C ARG A 253 -13.34 17.02 -7.54
N TRP A 254 -12.81 15.81 -7.55
CA TRP A 254 -11.55 15.50 -8.24
C TRP A 254 -11.84 15.09 -9.69
N SER A 255 -11.07 15.62 -10.63
CA SER A 255 -11.08 15.10 -11.99
C SER A 255 -10.31 13.78 -12.08
N GLU A 256 -10.50 13.06 -13.19
CA GLU A 256 -9.67 11.88 -13.50
C GLU A 256 -8.18 12.24 -13.48
N GLN A 257 -7.81 13.38 -14.08
CA GLN A 257 -6.43 13.84 -14.13
C GLN A 257 -5.88 14.18 -12.73
N ASP A 258 -6.69 14.78 -11.85
CA ASP A 258 -6.23 15.07 -10.48
C ASP A 258 -5.87 13.78 -9.73
N ILE A 259 -6.61 12.69 -9.97
CA ILE A 259 -6.30 11.37 -9.37
C ILE A 259 -5.00 10.80 -9.96
N VAL A 260 -4.84 10.89 -11.30
CA VAL A 260 -3.61 10.45 -11.99
C VAL A 260 -2.39 11.22 -11.50
N ASP A 261 -2.47 12.54 -11.43
CA ASP A 261 -1.38 13.41 -10.96
C ASP A 261 -1.01 13.10 -9.51
N PHE A 262 -2.00 12.89 -8.65
CA PHE A 262 -1.79 12.51 -7.26
C PHE A 262 -1.07 11.17 -7.13
N LEU A 263 -1.51 10.13 -7.85
CA LEU A 263 -0.88 8.82 -7.80
C LEU A 263 0.54 8.83 -8.41
N ARG A 264 0.77 9.65 -9.44
CA ARG A 264 2.07 9.77 -10.12
C ARG A 264 3.10 10.59 -9.34
N THR A 265 2.66 11.61 -8.60
CA THR A 265 3.56 12.62 -8.03
C THR A 265 3.35 12.90 -6.54
N GLY A 266 2.28 12.38 -5.95
CA GLY A 266 1.81 12.74 -4.62
C GLY A 266 1.18 14.12 -4.52
N ARG A 267 0.93 14.79 -5.65
CA ARG A 267 0.49 16.19 -5.69
C ARG A 267 -0.57 16.36 -6.75
N ALA A 268 -1.67 17.01 -6.39
CA ALA A 268 -2.73 17.39 -7.30
C ALA A 268 -3.29 18.75 -6.90
N ARG A 269 -4.06 19.38 -7.79
CA ARG A 269 -4.70 20.67 -7.49
C ARG A 269 -5.55 20.63 -6.20
N PRO A 270 -6.31 19.55 -5.91
CA PRO A 270 -7.15 19.51 -4.71
C PRO A 270 -6.43 19.07 -3.43
N GLY A 271 -5.17 18.60 -3.50
CA GLY A 271 -4.46 18.09 -2.33
C GLY A 271 -3.12 17.42 -2.62
N ALA A 272 -2.41 17.07 -1.54
CA ALA A 272 -1.11 16.40 -1.58
C ALA A 272 -1.11 15.19 -0.64
N SER A 273 -0.20 14.26 -0.87
CA SER A 273 -0.02 13.07 -0.04
C SER A 273 0.57 13.40 1.32
N PHE A 274 0.20 12.64 2.33
CA PHE A 274 0.69 12.73 3.70
C PHE A 274 0.61 11.37 4.37
N GLY A 275 1.32 11.20 5.48
CA GLY A 275 1.29 9.97 6.28
C GLY A 275 1.55 8.71 5.45
N GLY A 276 0.72 7.68 5.65
CA GLY A 276 0.87 6.37 4.98
C GLY A 276 0.73 6.37 3.45
N MET A 277 0.17 7.42 2.83
CA MET A 277 0.13 7.50 1.36
C MET A 277 1.46 7.92 0.74
N THR A 278 2.32 8.62 1.49
CA THR A 278 3.67 9.00 1.00
C THR A 278 4.51 7.77 0.62
N PRO A 279 4.68 6.73 1.47
CA PRO A 279 5.41 5.53 1.08
C PRO A 279 4.75 4.79 -0.09
N VAL A 280 3.41 4.73 -0.17
CA VAL A 280 2.68 4.13 -1.30
C VAL A 280 3.05 4.83 -2.61
N ILE A 281 3.21 6.15 -2.60
CA ILE A 281 3.61 6.88 -3.80
C ILE A 281 5.07 6.61 -4.16
N ILE A 282 6.00 6.78 -3.22
CA ILE A 282 7.45 6.72 -3.53
C ILE A 282 7.96 5.30 -3.83
N HIS A 283 7.27 4.26 -3.34
CA HIS A 283 7.67 2.86 -3.54
C HIS A 283 6.80 2.12 -4.55
N SER A 284 5.64 2.67 -4.92
CA SER A 284 4.67 2.00 -5.79
C SER A 284 4.10 2.93 -6.87
N THR A 285 3.11 3.75 -6.56
CA THR A 285 2.23 4.33 -7.61
C THR A 285 2.91 5.30 -8.56
N TYR A 286 4.04 5.92 -8.18
CA TYR A 286 4.80 6.80 -9.08
C TYR A 286 5.33 6.07 -10.32
N ALA A 287 5.56 4.76 -10.21
CA ALA A 287 6.11 3.91 -11.26
C ALA A 287 5.03 3.15 -12.05
N PHE A 288 3.74 3.41 -11.78
CA PHE A 288 2.66 2.79 -12.53
C PHE A 288 2.64 3.33 -13.97
N THR A 289 2.23 2.48 -14.91
CA THR A 289 2.01 2.91 -16.29
C THR A 289 0.85 3.90 -16.37
N ASP A 290 0.86 4.79 -17.37
CA ASP A 290 -0.24 5.74 -17.59
C ASP A 290 -1.59 5.05 -17.73
N ASN A 291 -1.63 3.93 -18.44
CA ASN A 291 -2.86 3.15 -18.62
C ASN A 291 -3.43 2.66 -17.29
N ASP A 292 -2.57 2.17 -16.39
CA ASP A 292 -2.98 1.69 -15.07
C ASP A 292 -3.44 2.83 -14.15
N LEU A 293 -2.77 3.98 -14.19
CA LEU A 293 -3.21 5.18 -13.46
C LEU A 293 -4.59 5.66 -13.92
N HIS A 294 -4.82 5.74 -15.24
CA HIS A 294 -6.13 6.10 -15.78
C HIS A 294 -7.20 5.04 -15.47
N ALA A 295 -6.84 3.74 -15.51
CA ALA A 295 -7.75 2.66 -15.14
C ALA A 295 -8.21 2.78 -13.68
N ILE A 296 -7.27 3.01 -12.75
CA ILE A 296 -7.57 3.27 -11.33
C ILE A 296 -8.49 4.49 -11.19
N ALA A 297 -8.11 5.62 -11.80
CA ALA A 297 -8.88 6.86 -11.69
C ALA A 297 -10.31 6.72 -12.21
N ARG A 298 -10.51 6.06 -13.36
CA ARG A 298 -11.83 5.80 -13.93
C ARG A 298 -12.66 4.87 -13.06
N TYR A 299 -12.06 3.79 -12.55
CA TYR A 299 -12.75 2.88 -11.64
C TYR A 299 -13.20 3.59 -10.36
N LEU A 300 -12.33 4.35 -9.69
CA LEU A 300 -12.69 5.11 -8.48
C LEU A 300 -13.84 6.10 -8.73
N ARG A 301 -13.90 6.71 -9.92
CA ARG A 301 -14.99 7.60 -10.30
C ARG A 301 -16.34 6.91 -10.51
N THR A 302 -16.38 5.58 -10.63
CA THR A 302 -17.65 4.82 -10.66
C THR A 302 -18.32 4.69 -9.29
N LEU A 303 -17.60 5.03 -8.21
CA LEU A 303 -18.02 4.75 -6.84
C LEU A 303 -18.92 5.87 -6.28
N SER A 304 -20.25 5.71 -6.39
CA SER A 304 -21.26 6.67 -5.87
C SER A 304 -21.20 6.90 -4.36
N PRO A 305 -21.32 8.12 -3.81
CA PRO A 305 -21.07 8.43 -2.39
C PRO A 305 -21.64 7.40 -1.39
N ALA A 306 -20.87 7.04 -0.37
CA ALA A 306 -21.35 6.17 0.71
C ALA A 306 -22.31 6.90 1.65
N ARG A 307 -22.16 8.22 1.77
CA ARG A 307 -23.03 9.10 2.54
C ARG A 307 -23.38 10.35 1.73
N PRO A 308 -24.63 10.85 1.81
CA PRO A 308 -25.00 12.10 1.15
C PRO A 308 -24.33 13.27 1.88
N GLU A 309 -23.77 14.20 1.11
CA GLU A 309 -23.16 15.42 1.62
C GLU A 309 -23.65 16.62 0.81
N ALA A 310 -23.93 17.73 1.50
CA ALA A 310 -24.20 18.99 0.81
C ALA A 310 -22.94 19.42 0.03
N PRO A 311 -23.09 19.96 -1.20
CA PRO A 311 -21.96 20.48 -1.94
C PRO A 311 -21.20 21.53 -1.15
N TRP A 312 -19.87 21.48 -1.22
CA TRP A 312 -19.05 22.59 -0.73
C TRP A 312 -19.21 23.79 -1.66
N VAL A 313 -19.38 24.96 -1.05
CA VAL A 313 -19.45 26.25 -1.73
C VAL A 313 -18.46 27.15 -1.03
N TYR A 314 -17.61 27.82 -1.82
CA TYR A 314 -16.63 28.76 -1.28
C TYR A 314 -17.33 29.96 -0.63
N ASP A 315 -16.89 30.31 0.58
CA ASP A 315 -17.30 31.52 1.27
C ASP A 315 -16.13 32.53 1.37
N PRO A 316 -16.21 33.71 0.72
CA PRO A 316 -15.15 34.71 0.77
C PRO A 316 -15.04 35.46 2.10
N SER A 317 -16.00 35.30 3.03
CA SER A 317 -16.09 36.10 4.26
C SER A 317 -14.79 36.13 5.07
N THR A 318 -14.17 34.95 5.28
CA THR A 318 -12.88 34.82 5.97
C THR A 318 -11.78 35.52 5.21
N ALA A 319 -11.70 35.30 3.89
CA ALA A 319 -10.64 35.88 3.06
C ALA A 319 -10.69 37.41 3.05
N ASP A 320 -11.89 37.98 3.01
CA ASP A 320 -12.11 39.41 3.05
C ASP A 320 -11.81 40.00 4.44
N ALA A 321 -12.15 39.29 5.52
CA ALA A 321 -11.79 39.67 6.89
C ALA A 321 -10.26 39.73 7.06
N LEU A 322 -9.56 38.65 6.71
CA LEU A 322 -8.10 38.56 6.79
C LEU A 322 -7.40 39.66 5.96
N ARG A 323 -7.89 39.95 4.75
CA ARG A 323 -7.33 41.01 3.89
C ARG A 323 -7.52 42.43 4.46
N ARG A 324 -8.53 42.64 5.29
CA ARG A 324 -8.74 43.90 6.03
C ARG A 324 -7.97 43.95 7.36
N GLY A 325 -7.22 42.90 7.70
CA GLY A 325 -6.54 42.79 8.99
C GLY A 325 -7.48 42.47 10.17
N ASP A 326 -8.69 41.98 9.89
CA ASP A 326 -9.59 41.51 10.94
C ASP A 326 -9.11 40.15 11.47
N ILE A 327 -8.55 40.20 12.68
CA ILE A 327 -8.01 39.04 13.42
C ILE A 327 -8.82 38.73 14.68
N THR A 328 -10.09 39.17 14.72
CA THR A 328 -10.95 39.01 15.92
C THR A 328 -11.35 37.55 16.18
N GLN A 329 -11.35 36.70 15.15
CA GLN A 329 -11.62 35.28 15.29
C GLN A 329 -10.42 34.55 15.92
N PRO A 330 -10.61 33.71 16.95
CA PRO A 330 -9.53 32.90 17.50
C PRO A 330 -8.81 32.10 16.40
N GLY A 331 -7.48 32.08 16.45
CA GLY A 331 -6.64 31.44 15.44
C GLY A 331 -6.36 32.25 14.16
N ALA A 332 -7.10 33.34 13.89
CA ALA A 332 -6.91 34.15 12.68
C ALA A 332 -5.55 34.85 12.64
N GLN A 333 -5.10 35.41 13.77
CA GLN A 333 -3.78 36.03 13.88
C GLN A 333 -2.66 35.01 13.61
N THR A 334 -2.70 33.87 14.31
CA THR A 334 -1.75 32.77 14.11
C THR A 334 -1.72 32.30 12.66
N TYR A 335 -2.88 32.19 12.01
CA TYR A 335 -2.98 31.83 10.61
C TYR A 335 -2.28 32.85 9.69
N LEU A 336 -2.53 34.14 9.88
CA LEU A 336 -1.86 35.18 9.09
C LEU A 336 -0.35 35.16 9.27
N ASP A 337 0.11 35.05 10.51
CA ASP A 337 1.51 35.13 10.86
C ASP A 337 2.32 33.90 10.39
N ARG A 338 1.69 32.71 10.38
CA ARG A 338 2.41 31.43 10.22
C ARG A 338 2.02 30.63 8.98
N CYS A 339 0.82 30.81 8.44
CA CYS A 339 0.26 29.92 7.42
C CYS A 339 -0.05 30.65 6.10
N ALA A 340 -0.51 31.90 6.16
CA ALA A 340 -1.04 32.62 5.00
C ALA A 340 -0.01 32.89 3.90
N ALA A 341 1.29 32.93 4.21
CA ALA A 341 2.33 33.08 3.19
C ALA A 341 2.35 31.92 2.17
N CYS A 342 2.01 30.71 2.61
CA CYS A 342 1.99 29.51 1.76
C CYS A 342 0.55 29.10 1.39
N HIS A 343 -0.40 29.22 2.31
CA HIS A 343 -1.78 28.78 2.07
C HIS A 343 -2.72 29.89 1.61
N ARG A 344 -2.24 31.15 1.59
CA ARG A 344 -2.95 32.38 1.19
C ARG A 344 -4.14 32.73 2.08
N SER A 345 -4.47 34.01 2.21
CA SER A 345 -5.64 34.44 2.99
C SER A 345 -6.98 33.91 2.46
N ASP A 346 -7.04 33.49 1.19
CA ASP A 346 -8.21 32.85 0.59
C ASP A 346 -8.25 31.33 0.75
N GLY A 347 -7.24 30.74 1.40
CA GLY A 347 -7.13 29.30 1.62
C GLY A 347 -6.87 28.48 0.36
N ALA A 348 -6.60 29.12 -0.79
CA ALA A 348 -6.45 28.42 -2.06
C ALA A 348 -5.07 27.75 -2.22
N GLY A 349 -4.08 28.16 -1.42
CA GLY A 349 -2.69 27.73 -1.60
C GLY A 349 -2.15 27.97 -3.01
N TYR A 350 -1.13 27.20 -3.39
CA TYR A 350 -0.49 27.25 -4.69
C TYR A 350 -0.50 25.86 -5.32
N GLY A 351 -1.67 25.39 -5.74
CA GLY A 351 -1.86 24.17 -6.52
C GLY A 351 -1.03 22.98 -6.04
N THR A 352 -0.15 22.48 -6.90
CA THR A 352 0.71 21.31 -6.66
C THR A 352 1.92 21.57 -5.75
N VAL A 353 2.04 22.78 -5.18
CA VAL A 353 3.15 23.17 -4.30
C VAL A 353 2.68 23.33 -2.86
N PHE A 354 1.60 24.06 -2.64
CA PHE A 354 1.00 24.22 -1.31
C PHE A 354 -0.48 23.90 -1.43
N PRO A 355 -0.95 22.76 -0.87
CA PRO A 355 -2.31 22.31 -1.10
C PRO A 355 -3.32 23.34 -0.56
N PRO A 356 -4.50 23.45 -1.19
CA PRO A 356 -5.56 24.30 -0.69
C PRO A 356 -6.01 23.82 0.70
N LEU A 357 -6.39 24.76 1.55
CA LEU A 357 -7.12 24.50 2.80
C LEU A 357 -8.63 24.71 2.61
N ALA A 358 -9.02 25.61 1.71
CA ALA A 358 -10.40 25.82 1.30
C ALA A 358 -10.89 24.61 0.48
N GLY A 359 -11.98 23.97 0.91
CA GLY A 359 -12.58 22.86 0.19
C GLY A 359 -11.72 21.61 0.11
N ASN A 360 -10.68 21.48 0.96
CA ASN A 360 -9.84 20.30 1.01
C ASN A 360 -10.56 19.17 1.77
N PRO A 361 -10.70 17.96 1.19
CA PRO A 361 -11.36 16.84 1.84
C PRO A 361 -10.82 16.49 3.23
N VAL A 362 -9.50 16.58 3.42
CA VAL A 362 -8.82 16.26 4.70
C VAL A 362 -9.14 17.29 5.78
N VAL A 363 -9.29 18.56 5.39
CA VAL A 363 -9.71 19.62 6.33
C VAL A 363 -11.15 19.42 6.76
N MET A 364 -11.99 18.84 5.89
CA MET A 364 -13.43 18.69 6.11
C MET A 364 -13.85 17.33 6.68
N THR A 365 -12.92 16.42 6.99
CA THR A 365 -13.26 15.17 7.68
C THR A 365 -13.79 15.44 9.09
N ASP A 366 -14.67 14.56 9.57
CA ASP A 366 -15.25 14.67 10.92
C ASP A 366 -14.17 14.63 12.02
N ASN A 367 -13.14 13.82 11.80
CA ASN A 367 -11.99 13.70 12.70
C ASN A 367 -10.85 14.65 12.25
N PRO A 368 -10.39 15.59 13.11
CA PRO A 368 -9.34 16.55 12.79
C PRO A 368 -7.90 16.01 12.96
N THR A 369 -7.71 14.76 13.39
CA THR A 369 -6.39 14.21 13.77
C THR A 369 -5.31 14.44 12.72
N SER A 370 -5.56 14.18 11.43
CA SER A 370 -4.54 14.39 10.38
C SER A 370 -4.10 15.85 10.28
N LEU A 371 -5.04 16.80 10.38
CA LEU A 371 -4.72 18.23 10.28
C LEU A 371 -3.91 18.70 11.48
N ILE A 372 -4.27 18.24 12.69
CA ILE A 372 -3.49 18.52 13.91
C ILE A 372 -2.09 17.91 13.78
N HIS A 373 -1.97 16.67 13.28
CA HIS A 373 -0.69 15.99 13.08
C HIS A 373 0.23 16.79 12.16
N ILE A 374 -0.25 17.18 10.96
CA ILE A 374 0.52 17.96 9.98
C ILE A 374 1.02 19.27 10.60
N ILE A 375 0.20 19.96 11.38
CA ILE A 375 0.61 21.22 12.02
C ILE A 375 1.66 20.97 13.11
N LEU A 376 1.49 19.92 13.93
CA LEU A 376 2.43 19.62 15.02
C LEU A 376 3.79 19.12 14.50
N ALA A 377 3.79 18.19 13.55
CA ALA A 377 4.99 17.49 13.08
C ALA A 377 5.59 18.06 11.79
N GLY A 378 4.85 18.90 11.06
CA GLY A 378 5.20 19.26 9.69
C GLY A 378 4.93 18.11 8.72
N GLU A 379 5.15 18.35 7.44
CA GLU A 379 5.02 17.32 6.39
C GLU A 379 5.93 17.68 5.22
N THR A 380 6.52 16.67 4.57
CA THR A 380 7.41 16.86 3.42
C THR A 380 6.88 16.11 2.21
N MET A 381 6.60 16.86 1.15
CA MET A 381 6.45 16.29 -0.18
C MET A 381 7.83 15.95 -0.72
N HIS A 382 8.14 14.66 -0.75
CA HIS A 382 9.42 14.15 -1.23
C HIS A 382 9.58 14.35 -2.75
N PRO A 383 10.82 14.51 -3.22
CA PRO A 383 11.10 14.61 -4.65
C PRO A 383 10.95 13.23 -5.31
N LEU A 384 10.39 13.24 -6.51
CA LEU A 384 10.22 12.07 -7.38
C LEU A 384 10.83 12.34 -8.75
N PRO A 385 11.16 11.31 -9.55
CA PRO A 385 11.60 11.52 -10.94
C PRO A 385 10.62 12.37 -11.77
N THR A 386 9.32 12.25 -11.50
CA THR A 386 8.22 12.99 -12.13
C THR A 386 7.93 14.35 -11.49
N ALA A 387 8.46 14.61 -10.29
CA ALA A 387 8.26 15.84 -9.52
C ALA A 387 9.50 16.13 -8.65
N PRO A 388 10.58 16.70 -9.23
CA PRO A 388 11.91 16.70 -8.61
C PRO A 388 12.06 17.68 -7.43
N SER A 389 11.15 18.63 -7.26
CA SER A 389 11.20 19.60 -6.16
C SER A 389 10.69 19.00 -4.86
N ALA A 390 11.40 19.19 -3.76
CA ALA A 390 10.90 18.89 -2.41
C ALA A 390 10.28 20.13 -1.78
N PHE A 391 9.15 19.98 -1.08
CA PHE A 391 8.53 21.07 -0.33
C PHE A 391 8.17 20.59 1.07
N THR A 392 8.54 21.36 2.09
CA THR A 392 8.32 21.02 3.50
C THR A 392 7.50 22.10 4.17
N MET A 393 6.38 21.70 4.77
CA MET A 393 5.67 22.50 5.76
C MET A 393 6.39 22.34 7.11
N PRO A 394 6.82 23.43 7.77
CA PRO A 394 7.52 23.34 9.04
C PRO A 394 6.61 22.79 10.15
N ALA A 395 7.23 22.15 11.13
CA ALA A 395 6.57 21.72 12.36
C ALA A 395 6.29 22.92 13.28
N PHE A 396 5.08 22.99 13.83
CA PHE A 396 4.69 24.03 14.80
C PHE A 396 4.47 23.48 16.21
N GLY A 397 4.76 22.19 16.44
CA GLY A 397 4.64 21.55 17.75
C GLY A 397 5.31 22.38 18.84
N ASP A 398 6.60 22.65 18.73
CA ASP A 398 7.32 23.38 19.79
C ASP A 398 7.05 24.90 19.81
N ALA A 399 6.49 25.44 18.72
CA ALA A 399 6.28 26.87 18.54
C ALA A 399 4.90 27.37 19.03
N LEU A 400 3.89 26.49 19.07
CA LEU A 400 2.53 26.83 19.44
C LEU A 400 2.07 25.97 20.62
N SER A 401 1.33 26.57 21.55
CA SER A 401 0.64 25.85 22.63
C SER A 401 -0.50 24.98 22.09
N ASP A 402 -0.96 24.02 22.90
CA ASP A 402 -2.12 23.19 22.55
C ASP A 402 -3.36 24.02 22.25
N LYS A 403 -3.55 25.14 22.98
CA LYS A 403 -4.65 26.07 22.80
C LYS A 403 -4.55 26.80 21.46
N GLU A 404 -3.38 27.36 21.13
CA GLU A 404 -3.17 28.07 19.87
C GLU A 404 -3.37 27.15 18.66
N VAL A 405 -2.92 25.89 18.73
CA VAL A 405 -3.17 24.90 17.68
C VAL A 405 -4.66 24.57 17.59
N ALA A 406 -5.37 24.39 18.70
CA ALA A 406 -6.81 24.11 18.70
C ALA A 406 -7.62 25.25 18.06
N GLU A 407 -7.29 26.50 18.39
CA GLU A 407 -7.89 27.70 17.81
C GLU A 407 -7.55 27.81 16.32
N LEU A 408 -6.29 27.63 15.93
CA LEU A 408 -5.83 27.65 14.53
C LEU A 408 -6.53 26.59 13.68
N VAL A 409 -6.59 25.35 14.15
CA VAL A 409 -7.24 24.24 13.43
C VAL A 409 -8.73 24.50 13.31
N SER A 410 -9.37 24.97 14.38
CA SER A 410 -10.79 25.36 14.35
C SER A 410 -11.04 26.48 13.33
N PHE A 411 -10.18 27.49 13.30
CA PHE A 411 -10.25 28.59 12.34
C PHE A 411 -10.22 28.05 10.90
N ILE A 412 -9.21 27.23 10.55
CA ILE A 412 -9.07 26.63 9.20
C ILE A 412 -10.31 25.78 8.83
N ARG A 413 -10.84 25.02 9.79
CA ARG A 413 -11.99 24.12 9.60
C ARG A 413 -13.33 24.83 9.45
N HIS A 414 -13.46 26.06 9.97
CA HIS A 414 -14.67 26.87 9.78
C HIS A 414 -14.58 27.78 8.55
N SER A 415 -13.36 28.11 8.11
CA SER A 415 -13.10 29.09 7.06
C SER A 415 -13.49 28.61 5.65
N TRP A 416 -13.73 29.56 4.75
CA TRP A 416 -13.89 29.32 3.30
C TRP A 416 -14.95 28.28 2.91
N GLY A 417 -16.04 28.16 3.69
CA GLY A 417 -17.12 27.21 3.44
C GLY A 417 -16.86 25.79 3.96
N ASN A 418 -15.78 25.57 4.72
CA ASN A 418 -15.41 24.27 5.27
C ASN A 418 -16.37 23.78 6.37
N HIS A 419 -16.96 24.69 7.17
CA HIS A 419 -18.01 24.42 8.17
C HIS A 419 -17.87 23.10 8.96
N SER A 420 -16.64 22.73 9.36
CA SER A 420 -16.34 21.48 10.04
C SER A 420 -16.22 21.68 11.55
N SER A 421 -16.26 20.60 12.34
CA SER A 421 -16.24 20.69 13.81
C SER A 421 -15.02 21.43 14.36
N SER A 422 -15.21 22.16 15.46
CA SER A 422 -14.11 22.78 16.20
C SER A 422 -13.23 21.72 16.89
N VAL A 423 -12.01 22.11 17.22
CA VAL A 423 -11.01 21.27 17.90
C VAL A 423 -10.79 21.79 19.30
N SER A 424 -10.73 20.87 20.27
CA SER A 424 -10.41 21.18 21.65
C SER A 424 -8.91 21.10 21.94
N GLU A 425 -8.45 21.87 22.94
CA GLU A 425 -7.08 21.78 23.45
C GLU A 425 -6.73 20.34 23.89
N GLY A 426 -7.69 19.61 24.47
CA GLY A 426 -7.48 18.22 24.91
C GLY A 426 -7.23 17.25 23.76
N GLU A 427 -7.79 17.48 22.58
CA GLU A 427 -7.48 16.69 21.37
C GLU A 427 -6.04 16.93 20.92
N VAL A 428 -5.61 18.20 20.88
CA VAL A 428 -4.24 18.56 20.52
C VAL A 428 -3.23 17.97 21.50
N ARG A 429 -3.47 18.14 22.81
CA ARG A 429 -2.60 17.63 23.87
C ARG A 429 -2.40 16.13 23.77
N ARG A 430 -3.49 15.38 23.55
CA ARG A 430 -3.44 13.92 23.38
C ARG A 430 -2.58 13.53 22.20
N LEU A 431 -2.73 14.21 21.05
CA LEU A 431 -1.95 13.89 19.87
C LEU A 431 -0.47 14.25 20.05
N ARG A 432 -0.17 15.43 20.61
CA ARG A 432 1.20 15.87 20.90
C ARG A 432 1.97 14.86 21.76
N GLN A 433 1.33 14.31 22.78
CA GLN A 433 1.93 13.28 23.64
C GLN A 433 2.30 12.00 22.88
N HIS A 434 1.53 11.63 21.85
CA HIS A 434 1.86 10.48 20.99
C HIS A 434 3.02 10.80 20.04
N LEU A 435 3.08 12.02 19.50
CA LEU A 435 4.11 12.43 18.53
C LEU A 435 5.49 12.69 19.16
N ALA A 436 5.57 12.93 20.46
CA ALA A 436 6.83 13.07 21.19
C ALA A 436 7.71 11.79 21.17
N HIS A 437 7.19 10.68 20.64
CA HIS A 437 7.92 9.45 20.35
C HIS A 437 8.05 9.29 18.82
N PRO A 438 9.17 9.70 18.20
CA PRO A 438 9.26 9.75 16.73
C PRO A 438 9.31 8.36 16.08
N THR A 439 8.43 8.13 15.11
CA THR A 439 8.60 7.11 14.06
C THR A 439 9.52 7.66 12.96
N THR A 440 10.44 6.82 12.48
CA THR A 440 11.48 7.19 11.49
C THR A 440 10.88 7.60 10.14
N ALA A 441 11.38 8.69 9.56
CA ALA A 441 10.95 9.19 8.25
C ALA A 441 11.26 8.18 7.10
N PRO A 442 10.41 8.08 6.07
CA PRO A 442 10.68 7.25 4.89
C PRO A 442 11.92 7.75 4.13
N THR A 443 12.78 6.84 3.70
CA THR A 443 13.90 7.15 2.80
C THR A 443 13.55 6.72 1.38
N LEU A 444 13.85 7.57 0.39
CA LEU A 444 13.72 7.21 -1.02
C LEU A 444 14.53 5.94 -1.33
N PRO A 445 13.99 5.02 -2.16
CA PRO A 445 14.77 3.88 -2.63
C PRO A 445 15.99 4.39 -3.42
N LYS A 446 17.13 3.72 -3.26
CA LYS A 446 18.29 3.98 -4.12
C LYS A 446 18.01 3.26 -5.43
N ASN A 447 17.80 4.04 -6.50
CA ASN A 447 17.63 3.53 -7.88
C ASN A 447 18.68 2.48 -8.25
#